data_AF-N1RMB4-F1
#
_entry.id   AF-N1RMB4-F1
#
_cell.length_a   1.000
_cell.length_b   1.000
_cell.length_c   1.000
_cell.angle_alpha   90.00
_cell.angle_beta   90.00
_cell.angle_gamma   90.00
#
_symmetry.space_group_name_H-M   'P 1'
#
loop_
_entity.id
_entity.type
_entity.pdbx_description
1 polymer ?
#
loop_
_entity_poly.entity_id
_entity_poly.type
_entity_poly.pdbx_seq_one_letter_code
_entity_poly.pdbx_strand_id
1 'polypeptide(L)'
;MGFHLSRLVALVALLRASYAFSVTANTDGNALASAIFGNGISVISASFTGASDSSGTFTDGPFGMGDAAVLTSGAAVGALPNGDHYVNNGAAGSATYCGGLSNNAAILTADVMLIPGFGGMRFEVVMASEESGGAADAIGIFVNNQNYALDGNGNRLNAVSPWLSQPLVIVPPNSVTSYAGSSPPYWIDVPSLPGGMQTVVVAICDAGDNMWDSALMIKAEACVDCNEPFRLAYVTTATTLTAGGTPYTSTITASGTLSGTIEIGL
;
A
#
# COMPACT_ATOMS: atom_id res chain seq x y z
N MET A 1 21.84 60.49 28.27
CA MET A 1 21.38 59.77 27.07
C MET A 1 22.24 58.52 26.91
N GLY A 2 21.71 57.36 27.30
CA GLY A 2 22.38 56.07 27.10
C GLY A 2 21.30 55.05 26.75
N PHE A 3 21.23 54.67 25.48
CA PHE A 3 20.25 53.71 24.98
C PHE A 3 20.67 52.29 25.37
N HIS A 4 19.81 51.59 26.11
CA HIS A 4 19.92 50.15 26.32
C HIS A 4 19.48 49.43 25.04
N LEU A 5 20.42 48.76 24.36
CA LEU A 5 20.11 47.79 23.31
C LEU A 5 19.66 46.48 23.95
N SER A 6 18.36 46.24 23.99
CA SER A 6 17.78 44.93 24.27
C SER A 6 18.10 43.98 23.11
N ARG A 7 18.89 42.93 23.38
CA ARG A 7 19.14 41.86 22.42
C ARG A 7 17.88 40.99 22.27
N LEU A 8 17.25 41.05 21.11
CA LEU A 8 16.25 40.06 20.68
C LEU A 8 16.97 38.72 20.49
N VAL A 9 16.60 37.71 21.27
CA VAL A 9 16.96 36.30 21.00
C VAL A 9 15.88 35.76 20.07
N ALA A 10 16.23 35.50 18.81
CA ALA A 10 15.36 34.81 17.87
C ALA A 10 15.35 33.31 18.23
N LEU A 11 14.25 32.84 18.80
CA LEU A 11 14.00 31.41 19.02
C LEU A 11 13.48 30.82 17.71
N VAL A 12 14.36 30.18 16.93
CA VAL A 12 13.95 29.39 15.77
C VAL A 12 13.35 28.09 16.32
N ALA A 13 12.02 28.02 16.37
CA ALA A 13 11.32 26.76 16.57
C ALA A 13 11.53 25.91 15.31
N LEU A 14 12.34 24.86 15.41
CA LEU A 14 12.31 23.75 14.46
C LEU A 14 10.91 23.13 14.55
N LEU A 15 10.02 23.49 13.63
CA LEU A 15 8.83 22.70 13.34
C LEU A 15 9.35 21.30 12.95
N ARG A 16 9.29 20.35 13.88
CA ARG A 16 9.36 18.93 13.50
C ARG A 16 8.22 18.73 12.53
N ALA A 17 8.53 18.41 11.26
CA ALA A 17 7.52 17.85 10.38
C ALA A 17 6.86 16.71 11.15
N SER A 18 5.58 16.83 11.44
CA SER A 18 4.81 15.73 12.00
C SER A 18 4.81 14.65 10.91
N TYR A 19 5.57 13.58 11.15
CA TYR A 19 5.42 12.32 10.44
C TYR A 19 4.03 11.81 10.79
N ALA A 20 3.06 12.18 9.97
CA ALA A 20 1.67 11.80 10.11
C ALA A 20 1.19 11.34 8.75
N PHE A 21 0.70 10.10 8.72
CA PHE A 21 -0.01 9.54 7.58
C PHE A 21 -1.07 10.53 7.09
N SER A 22 -0.96 10.93 5.83
CA SER A 22 -1.85 11.91 5.20
C SER A 22 -2.38 11.34 3.89
N VAL A 23 -3.62 11.66 3.52
CA VAL A 23 -4.22 11.24 2.25
C VAL A 23 -4.83 12.47 1.59
N THR A 24 -4.49 12.68 0.33
CA THR A 24 -5.13 13.68 -0.53
C THR A 24 -5.89 12.94 -1.62
N ALA A 25 -7.21 13.03 -1.60
CA ALA A 25 -8.06 12.44 -2.63
C ALA A 25 -7.68 13.00 -4.01
N ASN A 26 -7.55 12.11 -5.00
CA ASN A 26 -7.08 12.46 -6.33
C ASN A 26 -7.49 11.37 -7.32
N THR A 27 -8.09 11.76 -8.44
CA THR A 27 -8.50 10.87 -9.53
C THR A 27 -7.73 11.09 -10.83
N ASP A 28 -6.69 11.92 -10.82
CA ASP A 28 -5.77 12.02 -11.95
C ASP A 28 -4.95 10.73 -12.05
N GLY A 29 -5.23 9.93 -13.08
CA GLY A 29 -4.57 8.65 -13.31
C GLY A 29 -3.04 8.77 -13.41
N ASN A 30 -2.52 9.84 -14.00
CA ASN A 30 -1.07 10.04 -14.10
C ASN A 30 -0.47 10.41 -12.75
N ALA A 31 -1.17 11.19 -11.93
CA ALA A 31 -0.72 11.51 -10.58
C ALA A 31 -0.69 10.27 -9.68
N LEU A 32 -1.75 9.44 -9.73
CA LEU A 32 -1.80 8.17 -9.01
C LEU A 32 -0.71 7.21 -9.49
N ALA A 33 -0.54 7.03 -10.80
CA ALA A 33 0.49 6.19 -11.36
C ALA A 33 1.91 6.68 -11.01
N SER A 34 2.15 8.00 -11.00
CA SER A 34 3.45 8.56 -10.60
C SER A 34 3.75 8.36 -9.11
N ALA A 35 2.71 8.27 -8.27
CA ALA A 35 2.88 7.95 -6.86
C ALA A 35 3.08 6.45 -6.62
N ILE A 36 2.53 5.58 -7.47
CA ILE A 36 2.69 4.13 -7.37
C ILE A 36 4.02 3.68 -7.95
N PHE A 37 4.32 4.04 -9.20
CA PHE A 37 5.45 3.49 -9.94
C PHE A 37 6.71 4.34 -9.73
N GLY A 38 7.60 3.82 -8.88
CA GLY A 38 8.85 4.47 -8.50
C GLY A 38 10.05 4.00 -9.31
N ASN A 39 11.15 3.78 -8.60
CA ASN A 39 12.47 3.56 -9.19
C ASN A 39 12.47 2.45 -10.26
N GLY A 40 13.09 2.74 -11.40
CA GLY A 40 13.24 1.80 -12.50
C GLY A 40 12.00 1.58 -13.38
N ILE A 41 10.87 2.25 -13.09
CA ILE A 41 9.64 2.19 -13.88
C ILE A 41 9.33 3.58 -14.45
N SER A 42 9.05 3.67 -15.74
CA SER A 42 8.57 4.87 -16.41
C SER A 42 7.08 4.75 -16.68
N VAL A 43 6.28 5.71 -16.21
CA VAL A 43 4.86 5.82 -16.58
C VAL A 43 4.75 6.46 -17.97
N ILE A 44 4.01 5.83 -18.88
CA ILE A 44 3.74 6.35 -20.23
C ILE A 44 2.42 7.11 -20.23
N SER A 45 1.38 6.47 -19.70
CA SER A 45 0.06 7.05 -19.55
C SER A 45 -0.72 6.28 -18.50
N ALA A 46 -1.64 6.95 -17.83
CA ALA A 46 -2.56 6.31 -16.91
C ALA A 46 -3.93 6.99 -16.89
N SER A 47 -4.94 6.20 -16.52
CA SER A 47 -6.32 6.63 -16.36
C SER A 47 -6.92 5.99 -15.12
N PHE A 48 -7.75 6.74 -14.40
CA PHE A 48 -8.51 6.25 -13.27
C PHE A 48 -10.00 6.12 -13.63
N THR A 49 -10.65 5.07 -13.13
CA THR A 49 -12.10 4.87 -13.19
C THR A 49 -12.60 4.54 -11.79
N GLY A 50 -13.51 5.36 -11.29
CA GLY A 50 -14.08 5.25 -9.94
C GLY A 50 -14.76 6.54 -9.52
N ALA A 51 -15.17 6.63 -8.27
CA ALA A 51 -15.72 7.86 -7.69
C ALA A 51 -14.62 8.92 -7.51
N SER A 52 -15.03 10.18 -7.36
CA SER A 52 -14.09 11.32 -7.19
C SER A 52 -13.24 11.26 -5.93
N ASP A 53 -13.66 10.47 -4.96
CA ASP A 53 -13.05 10.30 -3.65
C ASP A 53 -12.56 8.87 -3.40
N SER A 54 -12.65 7.94 -4.36
CA SER A 54 -12.27 6.53 -4.16
C SER A 54 -10.78 6.23 -4.38
N SER A 55 -9.96 7.26 -4.53
CA SER A 55 -8.52 7.15 -4.63
C SER A 55 -7.81 8.43 -4.17
N GLY A 56 -6.51 8.31 -3.90
CA GLY A 56 -5.68 9.45 -3.53
C GLY A 56 -4.21 9.11 -3.47
N THR A 57 -3.40 10.14 -3.27
CA THR A 57 -1.97 10.00 -2.94
C THR A 57 -1.77 10.25 -1.46
N PHE A 58 -0.80 9.58 -0.85
CA PHE A 58 -0.46 9.75 0.55
C PHE A 58 1.02 10.03 0.77
N THR A 59 1.31 10.63 1.92
CA THR A 59 2.67 10.78 2.43
C THR A 59 2.80 10.12 3.78
N ASP A 60 4.01 9.67 4.12
CA ASP A 60 4.31 9.01 5.40
C ASP A 60 3.32 7.89 5.71
N GLY A 61 3.13 7.01 4.71
CA GLY A 61 2.21 5.89 4.75
C GLY A 61 2.47 4.91 5.89
N PRO A 62 1.49 4.07 6.21
CA PRO A 62 1.61 3.12 7.30
C PRO A 62 2.81 2.18 7.10
N PHE A 63 3.37 1.75 8.22
CA PHE A 63 4.32 0.66 8.30
C PHE A 63 5.59 0.83 7.45
N GLY A 64 6.05 2.07 7.27
CA GLY A 64 7.27 2.40 6.54
C GLY A 64 7.11 2.48 5.03
N MET A 65 5.87 2.52 4.52
CA MET A 65 5.63 2.57 3.08
C MET A 65 6.13 3.87 2.44
N GLY A 66 6.21 4.96 3.21
CA GLY A 66 6.60 6.28 2.70
C GLY A 66 5.48 6.89 1.87
N ASP A 67 5.82 7.54 0.75
CA ASP A 67 4.84 8.22 -0.09
C ASP A 67 4.35 7.28 -1.21
N ALA A 68 3.04 7.17 -1.41
CA ALA A 68 2.46 6.35 -2.48
C ALA A 68 0.99 6.71 -2.79
N ALA A 69 0.20 5.75 -3.28
CA ALA A 69 -1.22 5.93 -3.55
C ALA A 69 -2.12 4.90 -2.86
N VAL A 70 -3.37 5.30 -2.65
CA VAL A 70 -4.44 4.47 -2.10
C VAL A 70 -5.61 4.41 -3.09
N LEU A 71 -6.16 3.21 -3.28
CA LEU A 71 -7.44 2.97 -3.94
C LEU A 71 -8.37 2.29 -2.93
N THR A 72 -9.68 2.58 -2.97
CA THR A 72 -10.62 2.07 -1.98
C THR A 72 -12.03 1.85 -2.54
N SER A 73 -12.76 0.88 -1.98
CA SER A 73 -14.21 0.72 -2.17
C SER A 73 -15.02 1.81 -1.46
N GLY A 74 -14.41 2.53 -0.51
CA GLY A 74 -15.00 3.68 0.16
C GLY A 74 -14.38 5.01 -0.25
N ALA A 75 -14.40 5.97 0.67
CA ALA A 75 -13.69 7.25 0.53
C ALA A 75 -12.20 7.11 0.92
N ALA A 76 -11.28 7.65 0.11
CA ALA A 76 -9.84 7.56 0.32
C ALA A 76 -9.40 8.26 1.62
N VAL A 77 -10.01 9.39 1.94
CA VAL A 77 -9.79 10.08 3.24
C VAL A 77 -10.39 9.30 4.41
N GLY A 78 -11.31 8.37 4.13
CA GLY A 78 -11.84 7.42 5.09
C GLY A 78 -10.75 6.55 5.71
N ALA A 79 -9.65 6.27 4.99
CA ALA A 79 -8.52 5.48 5.48
C ALA A 79 -7.67 6.17 6.57
N LEU A 80 -7.78 7.49 6.72
CA LEU A 80 -7.01 8.26 7.72
C LEU A 80 -7.41 7.90 9.16
N PRO A 81 -6.56 8.13 10.17
CA PRO A 81 -6.97 7.99 11.56
C PRO A 81 -8.24 8.81 11.85
N ASN A 82 -9.29 8.17 12.37
CA ASN A 82 -10.63 8.74 12.59
C ASN A 82 -11.38 9.18 11.32
N GLY A 83 -10.95 8.75 10.14
CA GLY A 83 -11.72 8.86 8.91
C GLY A 83 -12.99 8.02 8.97
N ASP A 84 -13.99 8.40 8.19
CA ASP A 84 -15.22 7.62 8.06
C ASP A 84 -15.01 6.52 7.02
N HIS A 85 -14.81 5.30 7.50
CA HIS A 85 -14.49 4.11 6.72
C HIS A 85 -15.72 3.24 6.39
N TYR A 86 -16.93 3.80 6.54
CA TYR A 86 -18.20 3.14 6.18
C TYR A 86 -18.91 3.82 5.00
N VAL A 87 -18.22 4.76 4.34
CA VAL A 87 -18.77 5.53 3.22
C VAL A 87 -18.42 4.84 1.92
N ASN A 88 -19.39 4.08 1.40
CA ASN A 88 -19.37 3.56 0.03
C ASN A 88 -19.12 4.68 -0.98
N ASN A 89 -18.24 4.43 -1.95
CA ASN A 89 -17.92 5.44 -2.96
C ASN A 89 -19.00 5.57 -4.06
N GLY A 90 -19.91 4.61 -4.19
CA GLY A 90 -21.06 4.66 -5.10
C GLY A 90 -20.72 4.48 -6.59
N ALA A 91 -19.48 4.16 -6.94
CA ALA A 91 -19.10 3.80 -8.31
C ALA A 91 -19.70 2.45 -8.73
N ALA A 92 -19.83 2.23 -10.04
CA ALA A 92 -20.16 0.90 -10.55
C ALA A 92 -19.02 -0.09 -10.22
N GLY A 93 -19.35 -1.38 -10.06
CA GLY A 93 -18.34 -2.43 -9.93
C GLY A 93 -17.64 -2.78 -11.25
N SER A 94 -16.86 -3.87 -11.23
CA SER A 94 -16.16 -4.38 -12.40
C SER A 94 -16.18 -5.90 -12.46
N ALA A 95 -16.99 -6.44 -13.38
CA ALA A 95 -17.00 -7.87 -13.68
C ALA A 95 -15.62 -8.39 -14.12
N THR A 96 -14.90 -7.58 -14.92
CA THR A 96 -13.59 -7.94 -15.46
C THR A 96 -12.52 -8.04 -14.39
N TYR A 97 -12.43 -7.03 -13.52
CA TYR A 97 -11.31 -6.94 -12.57
C TYR A 97 -11.69 -7.39 -11.18
N CYS A 98 -12.96 -7.44 -10.80
CA CYS A 98 -13.42 -7.75 -9.44
C CYS A 98 -14.43 -8.90 -9.37
N GLY A 99 -14.90 -9.40 -10.52
CA GLY A 99 -15.91 -10.47 -10.58
C GLY A 99 -17.33 -9.93 -10.72
N GLY A 100 -18.24 -10.79 -11.16
CA GLY A 100 -19.54 -10.41 -11.73
C GLY A 100 -20.54 -9.73 -10.79
N LEU A 101 -20.37 -9.87 -9.47
CA LEU A 101 -21.19 -9.20 -8.46
C LEU A 101 -20.28 -8.28 -7.63
N SER A 102 -19.85 -7.18 -8.23
CA SER A 102 -19.04 -6.17 -7.57
C SER A 102 -19.68 -4.79 -7.66
N ASN A 103 -19.30 -3.92 -6.73
CA ASN A 103 -19.73 -2.53 -6.64
C ASN A 103 -18.53 -1.65 -6.23
N ASN A 104 -18.75 -0.34 -6.19
CA ASN A 104 -17.83 0.63 -5.61
C ASN A 104 -16.38 0.53 -6.14
N ALA A 105 -16.20 0.31 -7.43
CA ALA A 105 -14.85 0.06 -7.96
C ALA A 105 -13.97 1.33 -7.93
N ALA A 106 -12.71 1.14 -7.54
CA ALA A 106 -11.61 2.05 -7.83
C ALA A 106 -10.58 1.30 -8.67
N ILE A 107 -10.35 1.78 -9.90
CA ILE A 107 -9.52 1.10 -10.90
C ILE A 107 -8.54 2.10 -11.50
N LEU A 108 -7.25 1.84 -11.32
CA LEU A 108 -6.19 2.51 -12.05
C LEU A 108 -5.71 1.60 -13.17
N THR A 109 -5.67 2.12 -14.40
CA THR A 109 -4.98 1.49 -15.53
C THR A 109 -3.79 2.35 -15.93
N ALA A 110 -2.62 1.76 -16.04
CA ALA A 110 -1.38 2.44 -16.41
C ALA A 110 -0.58 1.63 -17.42
N ASP A 111 -0.07 2.30 -18.44
CA ASP A 111 0.95 1.76 -19.32
C ASP A 111 2.32 2.22 -18.80
N VAL A 112 3.18 1.26 -18.53
CA VAL A 112 4.51 1.49 -17.95
C VAL A 112 5.60 0.80 -18.74
N MET A 113 6.84 1.25 -18.57
CA MET A 113 8.01 0.60 -19.15
C MET A 113 9.11 0.47 -18.10
N LEU A 114 9.73 -0.69 -18.06
CA LEU A 114 10.92 -0.93 -17.25
C LEU A 114 12.14 -0.29 -17.90
N ILE A 115 12.95 0.41 -17.11
CA ILE A 115 14.25 0.91 -17.56
C ILE A 115 15.16 -0.29 -17.89
N PRO A 116 16.04 -0.21 -18.91
CA PRO A 116 16.95 -1.30 -19.24
C PRO A 116 17.76 -1.79 -18.03
N GLY A 117 17.80 -3.11 -17.84
CA GLY A 117 18.49 -3.77 -16.73
C GLY A 117 17.57 -4.38 -15.67
N PHE A 118 16.28 -4.03 -15.68
CA PHE A 118 15.28 -4.66 -14.83
C PHE A 118 14.50 -5.75 -15.58
N GLY A 119 14.17 -6.84 -14.88
CA GLY A 119 13.47 -8.01 -15.41
C GLY A 119 12.06 -8.22 -14.87
N GLY A 120 11.62 -7.38 -13.93
CA GLY A 120 10.29 -7.47 -13.33
C GLY A 120 9.89 -6.23 -12.54
N MET A 121 8.71 -6.28 -11.92
CA MET A 121 8.20 -5.27 -11.00
C MET A 121 7.89 -5.90 -9.64
N ARG A 122 8.09 -5.15 -8.58
CA ARG A 122 7.74 -5.51 -7.21
C ARG A 122 6.77 -4.50 -6.66
N PHE A 123 5.59 -4.95 -6.27
CA PHE A 123 4.60 -4.13 -5.58
C PHE A 123 4.74 -4.31 -4.08
N GLU A 124 4.80 -3.21 -3.34
CA GLU A 124 4.63 -3.21 -1.88
C GLU A 124 3.20 -2.76 -1.59
N VAL A 125 2.47 -3.57 -0.81
CA VAL A 125 1.06 -3.34 -0.54
C VAL A 125 0.75 -3.42 0.94
N VAL A 126 -0.19 -2.59 1.39
CA VAL A 126 -0.95 -2.77 2.63
C VAL A 126 -2.42 -2.79 2.28
N MET A 127 -3.11 -3.82 2.74
CA MET A 127 -4.57 -3.88 2.69
C MET A 127 -5.10 -3.45 4.04
N ALA A 128 -6.18 -2.69 4.08
CA ALA A 128 -6.89 -2.35 5.30
C ALA A 128 -8.38 -2.48 5.06
N SER A 129 -9.13 -3.01 6.03
CA SER A 129 -10.55 -3.32 5.81
C SER A 129 -11.36 -3.39 7.10
N GLU A 130 -12.64 -3.05 6.96
CA GLU A 130 -13.70 -3.39 7.93
C GLU A 130 -14.21 -4.82 7.82
N GLU A 131 -13.92 -5.48 6.70
CA GLU A 131 -14.43 -6.81 6.41
C GLU A 131 -13.85 -7.84 7.38
N SER A 132 -14.74 -8.68 7.91
CA SER A 132 -14.38 -9.77 8.82
C SER A 132 -14.96 -11.13 8.38
N GLY A 133 -15.57 -11.19 7.19
CA GLY A 133 -16.17 -12.38 6.61
C GLY A 133 -17.03 -12.03 5.39
N GLY A 134 -17.94 -12.92 5.00
CA GLY A 134 -18.95 -12.56 4.00
C GLY A 134 -18.41 -12.35 2.58
N ALA A 135 -18.91 -11.31 1.93
CA ALA A 135 -18.64 -11.01 0.53
C ALA A 135 -17.42 -10.07 0.41
N ALA A 136 -16.26 -10.60 0.78
CA ALA A 136 -15.05 -9.81 0.93
C ALA A 136 -14.61 -9.06 -0.33
N ASP A 137 -14.31 -7.78 -0.17
CA ASP A 137 -13.82 -6.89 -1.22
C ASP A 137 -12.68 -7.48 -2.03
N ALA A 138 -12.83 -7.46 -3.34
CA ALA A 138 -11.94 -8.10 -4.27
C ALA A 138 -10.78 -7.18 -4.65
N ILE A 139 -9.54 -7.66 -4.51
CA ILE A 139 -8.32 -6.91 -4.85
C ILE A 139 -7.67 -7.54 -6.09
N GLY A 140 -7.14 -6.71 -6.98
CA GLY A 140 -6.52 -7.13 -8.24
C GLY A 140 -5.31 -6.29 -8.60
N ILE A 141 -4.23 -6.95 -9.00
CA ILE A 141 -3.06 -6.33 -9.62
C ILE A 141 -2.77 -7.14 -10.87
N PHE A 142 -3.16 -6.61 -12.02
CA PHE A 142 -3.00 -7.27 -13.30
C PHE A 142 -1.82 -6.67 -14.04
N VAL A 143 -0.96 -7.52 -14.60
CA VAL A 143 0.06 -7.10 -15.56
C VAL A 143 -0.15 -7.91 -16.83
N ASN A 144 -0.39 -7.23 -17.95
CA ASN A 144 -0.73 -7.84 -19.24
C ASN A 144 -1.85 -8.89 -19.13
N ASN A 145 -2.93 -8.54 -18.43
CA ASN A 145 -4.11 -9.37 -18.16
C ASN A 145 -3.90 -10.59 -17.24
N GLN A 146 -2.71 -10.79 -16.67
CA GLN A 146 -2.47 -11.80 -15.65
C GLN A 146 -2.58 -11.17 -14.25
N ASN A 147 -3.42 -11.74 -13.37
CA ASN A 147 -3.53 -11.29 -11.98
C ASN A 147 -2.36 -11.83 -11.14
N TYR A 148 -1.69 -10.95 -10.41
CA TYR A 148 -0.62 -11.24 -9.46
C TYR A 148 -1.04 -10.97 -8.00
N ALA A 149 -2.20 -10.35 -7.77
CA ALA A 149 -2.76 -10.20 -6.42
C ALA A 149 -3.34 -11.53 -5.93
N LEU A 150 -2.45 -12.43 -5.50
CA LEU A 150 -2.77 -13.78 -5.00
C LEU A 150 -2.29 -13.98 -3.55
N ASP A 151 -3.00 -14.80 -2.79
CA ASP A 151 -2.59 -15.27 -1.47
C ASP A 151 -1.56 -16.42 -1.57
N GLY A 152 -1.08 -16.91 -0.43
CA GLY A 152 -0.10 -18.00 -0.37
C GLY A 152 -0.60 -19.35 -0.94
N ASN A 153 -1.90 -19.50 -1.19
CA ASN A 153 -2.50 -20.68 -1.81
C ASN A 153 -2.81 -20.47 -3.30
N GLY A 154 -2.48 -19.30 -3.86
CA GLY A 154 -2.79 -18.93 -5.23
C GLY A 154 -4.24 -18.48 -5.45
N ASN A 155 -5.01 -18.26 -4.39
CA ASN A 155 -6.35 -17.65 -4.52
C ASN A 155 -6.19 -16.15 -4.72
N ARG A 156 -7.16 -15.53 -5.38
CA ARG A 156 -7.21 -14.08 -5.49
C ARG A 156 -7.26 -13.43 -4.10
N LEU A 157 -6.48 -12.35 -3.93
CA LEU A 157 -6.55 -11.51 -2.74
C LEU A 157 -7.90 -10.80 -2.60
N ASN A 158 -8.35 -10.73 -1.36
CA ASN A 158 -9.55 -10.02 -0.93
C ASN A 158 -9.39 -9.54 0.52
N ALA A 159 -10.38 -8.79 0.99
CA ALA A 159 -10.36 -8.21 2.33
C ALA A 159 -10.39 -9.21 3.51
N VAL A 160 -10.62 -10.50 3.26
CA VAL A 160 -10.54 -11.56 4.29
C VAL A 160 -9.36 -12.51 4.08
N SER A 161 -8.42 -12.13 3.23
CA SER A 161 -7.22 -12.93 2.97
C SER A 161 -6.41 -13.12 4.26
N PRO A 162 -5.63 -14.23 4.39
CA PRO A 162 -4.92 -14.56 5.63
C PRO A 162 -4.01 -13.45 6.19
N TRP A 163 -3.60 -12.50 5.34
CA TRP A 163 -2.79 -11.33 5.70
C TRP A 163 -3.52 -10.31 6.58
N LEU A 164 -4.85 -10.31 6.55
CA LEU A 164 -5.73 -9.54 7.44
C LEU A 164 -6.24 -10.38 8.63
N SER A 165 -5.61 -11.53 8.88
CA SER A 165 -5.93 -12.41 10.02
C SER A 165 -4.75 -12.56 10.98
N GLN A 166 -5.04 -12.97 12.21
CA GLN A 166 -4.00 -13.32 13.19
C GLN A 166 -3.18 -14.53 12.68
N PRO A 167 -1.85 -14.54 12.92
CA PRO A 167 -1.08 -13.63 13.76
C PRO A 167 -0.52 -12.39 13.04
N LEU A 168 -0.86 -12.15 11.76
CA LEU A 168 -0.21 -11.12 10.93
C LEU A 168 -0.88 -9.76 11.00
N VAL A 169 -2.22 -9.73 11.11
CA VAL A 169 -2.99 -8.49 11.11
C VAL A 169 -2.51 -7.49 12.16
N ILE A 170 -2.33 -6.25 11.73
CA ILE A 170 -1.97 -5.12 12.58
C ILE A 170 -3.25 -4.35 12.88
N VAL A 171 -3.56 -4.25 14.17
CA VAL A 171 -4.76 -3.57 14.69
C VAL A 171 -4.35 -2.34 15.50
N PRO A 172 -5.27 -1.40 15.79
CA PRO A 172 -5.01 -0.31 16.72
C PRO A 172 -4.48 -0.82 18.08
N PRO A 173 -3.54 -0.10 18.71
CA PRO A 173 -3.03 1.22 18.34
C PRO A 173 -1.86 1.19 17.33
N ASN A 174 -1.42 0.02 16.88
CA ASN A 174 -0.29 -0.08 15.95
C ASN A 174 -0.69 0.28 14.52
N SER A 175 -1.91 -0.05 14.10
CA SER A 175 -2.42 0.47 12.83
C SER A 175 -2.83 1.93 12.97
N VAL A 176 -2.44 2.75 11.99
CA VAL A 176 -2.86 4.15 11.83
C VAL A 176 -3.97 4.32 10.80
N THR A 177 -4.41 3.25 10.15
CA THR A 177 -5.63 3.34 9.36
C THR A 177 -6.85 3.36 10.28
N SER A 178 -7.94 3.99 9.87
CA SER A 178 -9.24 3.93 10.56
C SER A 178 -9.85 2.52 10.63
N TYR A 179 -9.51 1.68 9.66
CA TYR A 179 -10.06 0.33 9.52
C TYR A 179 -9.79 -0.59 10.72
N ALA A 180 -10.65 -1.59 10.90
CA ALA A 180 -10.58 -2.61 11.95
C ALA A 180 -9.26 -3.37 11.97
N GLY A 181 -8.65 -3.60 10.80
CA GLY A 181 -7.34 -4.20 10.68
C GLY A 181 -6.62 -3.82 9.40
N SER A 182 -5.29 -3.89 9.43
CA SER A 182 -4.43 -3.76 8.27
C SER A 182 -3.50 -4.95 8.15
N SER A 183 -3.18 -5.36 6.93
CA SER A 183 -2.09 -6.30 6.72
C SER A 183 -0.76 -5.64 7.10
N PRO A 184 0.28 -6.41 7.45
CA PRO A 184 1.63 -5.88 7.34
C PRO A 184 1.90 -5.49 5.88
N PRO A 185 2.89 -4.62 5.59
CA PRO A 185 3.35 -4.38 4.24
C PRO A 185 4.03 -5.66 3.73
N TYR A 186 3.68 -6.08 2.52
CA TYR A 186 4.27 -7.27 1.88
C TYR A 186 4.49 -7.04 0.41
N TRP A 187 5.37 -7.85 -0.17
CA TRP A 187 5.72 -7.78 -1.59
C TRP A 187 4.91 -8.75 -2.44
N ILE A 188 4.50 -8.26 -3.61
CA ILE A 188 3.96 -9.03 -4.72
C ILE A 188 4.90 -8.84 -5.90
N ASP A 189 5.59 -9.92 -6.27
CA ASP A 189 6.58 -9.92 -7.34
C ASP A 189 5.93 -10.30 -8.69
N VAL A 190 6.29 -9.55 -9.73
CA VAL A 190 5.93 -9.80 -11.12
C VAL A 190 7.23 -10.11 -11.88
N PRO A 191 7.63 -11.40 -11.94
CA PRO A 191 8.87 -11.81 -12.59
C PRO A 191 8.76 -11.82 -14.12
N SER A 192 9.93 -11.81 -14.77
CA SER A 192 10.09 -12.20 -16.18
C SER A 192 9.24 -11.39 -17.15
N LEU A 193 9.16 -10.08 -16.93
CA LEU A 193 8.41 -9.20 -17.82
C LEU A 193 9.14 -9.06 -19.16
N PRO A 194 8.42 -9.17 -20.29
CA PRO A 194 9.02 -8.96 -21.59
C PRO A 194 9.51 -7.52 -21.70
N GLY A 195 10.57 -7.27 -22.48
CA GLY A 195 10.97 -5.90 -22.78
C GLY A 195 9.83 -5.13 -23.46
N GLY A 196 9.73 -3.83 -23.18
CA GLY A 196 8.73 -2.94 -23.76
C GLY A 196 7.63 -2.53 -22.78
N MET A 197 6.54 -2.01 -23.33
CA MET A 197 5.40 -1.49 -22.57
C MET A 197 4.60 -2.63 -21.91
N GLN A 198 4.29 -2.45 -20.64
CA GLN A 198 3.43 -3.32 -19.84
C GLN A 198 2.17 -2.55 -19.46
N THR A 199 1.01 -3.18 -19.63
CA THR A 199 -0.25 -2.62 -19.13
C THR A 199 -0.50 -3.18 -17.73
N VAL A 200 -0.60 -2.28 -16.75
CA VAL A 200 -0.87 -2.60 -15.35
C VAL A 200 -2.26 -2.10 -14.97
N VAL A 201 -3.05 -2.95 -14.31
CA VAL A 201 -4.34 -2.57 -13.73
C VAL A 201 -4.33 -2.87 -12.24
N VAL A 202 -4.56 -1.85 -11.41
CA VAL A 202 -4.80 -2.01 -9.98
C VAL A 202 -6.29 -1.77 -9.73
N ALA A 203 -6.95 -2.72 -9.08
CA ALA A 203 -8.39 -2.68 -8.85
C ALA A 203 -8.73 -3.12 -7.43
N ILE A 204 -9.68 -2.40 -6.83
CA ILE A 204 -10.38 -2.80 -5.61
C ILE A 204 -11.87 -2.54 -5.81
N CYS A 205 -12.70 -3.48 -5.38
CA CYS A 205 -14.15 -3.34 -5.44
C CYS A 205 -14.79 -4.01 -4.24
N ASP A 206 -15.92 -3.46 -3.84
CA ASP A 206 -16.86 -4.13 -2.94
C ASP A 206 -17.45 -5.36 -3.63
N ALA A 207 -17.60 -6.48 -2.92
CA ALA A 207 -18.24 -7.67 -3.47
C ALA A 207 -19.63 -7.87 -2.86
N GLY A 208 -20.64 -8.03 -3.74
CA GLY A 208 -21.92 -8.61 -3.37
C GLY A 208 -22.91 -7.76 -2.55
N ASP A 209 -22.50 -6.95 -1.58
CA ASP A 209 -23.42 -6.33 -0.60
C ASP A 209 -23.32 -4.81 -0.41
N ASN A 210 -22.35 -4.10 -0.99
CA ASN A 210 -22.16 -2.66 -0.79
C ASN A 210 -21.91 -2.30 0.68
N MET A 211 -21.29 -3.18 1.47
CA MET A 211 -21.06 -2.98 2.89
C MET A 211 -19.60 -3.23 3.24
N TRP A 212 -19.09 -2.43 4.17
CA TRP A 212 -17.73 -2.53 4.72
C TRP A 212 -16.65 -2.22 3.69
N ASP A 213 -16.08 -1.02 3.79
CA ASP A 213 -15.08 -0.60 2.83
C ASP A 213 -13.70 -1.18 3.15
N SER A 214 -12.89 -1.24 2.09
CA SER A 214 -11.50 -1.65 2.13
C SER A 214 -10.62 -0.68 1.35
N ALA A 215 -9.35 -0.61 1.74
CA ALA A 215 -8.33 0.19 1.07
C ALA A 215 -7.13 -0.68 0.68
N LEU A 216 -6.60 -0.40 -0.51
CA LEU A 216 -5.32 -0.89 -0.98
C LEU A 216 -4.35 0.29 -1.08
N MET A 217 -3.38 0.33 -0.18
CA MET A 217 -2.23 1.24 -0.25
C MET A 217 -1.11 0.52 -0.98
N ILE A 218 -0.53 1.16 -2.00
CA ILE A 218 0.33 0.48 -2.96
C ILE A 218 1.41 1.40 -3.53
N LYS A 219 2.62 0.85 -3.66
CA LYS A 219 3.71 1.36 -4.49
C LYS A 219 4.39 0.22 -5.23
N ALA A 220 5.23 0.56 -6.20
CA ALA A 220 5.96 -0.39 -7.00
C ALA A 220 7.36 0.13 -7.36
N GLU A 221 8.30 -0.79 -7.49
CA GLU A 221 9.63 -0.53 -8.05
C GLU A 221 10.00 -1.62 -9.05
N ALA A 222 10.95 -1.31 -9.93
CA ALA A 222 11.53 -2.31 -10.81
C ALA A 222 12.54 -3.17 -10.05
N CYS A 223 12.66 -4.43 -10.46
CA CYS A 223 13.55 -5.41 -9.86
C CYS A 223 14.29 -6.19 -10.94
N VAL A 224 15.55 -6.51 -10.67
CA VAL A 224 16.38 -7.32 -11.58
C VAL A 224 15.86 -8.75 -11.56
N ASP A 225 15.81 -9.34 -10.36
CA ASP A 225 15.29 -10.68 -10.10
C ASP A 225 14.29 -10.61 -8.95
N CYS A 226 13.01 -10.43 -9.28
CA CYS A 226 11.90 -10.50 -8.33
C CYS A 226 11.11 -11.78 -8.57
N ASN A 227 11.55 -12.84 -7.90
CA ASN A 227 10.93 -14.16 -7.90
C ASN A 227 10.83 -14.70 -6.47
N GLU A 228 10.84 -13.79 -5.49
CA GLU A 228 10.82 -14.18 -4.09
C GLU A 228 9.43 -14.73 -3.74
N PRO A 229 9.36 -15.78 -2.89
CA PRO A 229 8.10 -16.13 -2.27
C PRO A 229 7.59 -14.95 -1.43
N PHE A 230 6.35 -15.05 -0.94
CA PHE A 230 5.77 -14.06 -0.04
C PHE A 230 6.77 -13.58 1.01
N ARG A 231 6.95 -12.27 1.10
CA ARG A 231 7.87 -11.63 2.03
C ARG A 231 7.26 -10.36 2.59
N LEU A 232 7.38 -10.19 3.92
CA LEU A 232 7.09 -8.92 4.57
C LEU A 232 8.10 -7.87 4.12
N ALA A 233 7.60 -6.69 3.78
CA ALA A 233 8.41 -5.53 3.42
C ALA A 233 8.98 -4.85 4.69
N TYR A 234 9.60 -5.63 5.55
CA TYR A 234 10.22 -5.18 6.79
C TYR A 234 11.73 -4.99 6.63
N VAL A 235 12.27 -4.05 7.39
CA VAL A 235 13.72 -3.85 7.48
C VAL A 235 14.35 -5.10 8.08
N THR A 236 15.39 -5.62 7.43
CA THR A 236 16.14 -6.77 7.95
C THR A 236 17.42 -6.29 8.64
N THR A 237 17.59 -6.66 9.91
CA THR A 237 18.78 -6.33 10.70
C THR A 237 19.50 -7.62 11.08
N ALA A 238 20.78 -7.74 10.71
CA ALA A 238 21.61 -8.88 11.06
C ALA A 238 22.62 -8.49 12.16
N THR A 239 22.71 -9.30 13.20
CA THR A 239 23.68 -9.13 14.29
C THR A 239 24.58 -10.36 14.38
N THR A 240 25.89 -10.15 14.39
CA THR A 240 26.86 -11.24 14.58
C THR A 240 26.87 -11.69 16.03
N LEU A 241 26.67 -12.97 16.27
CA LEU A 241 26.68 -13.59 17.57
C LEU A 241 28.11 -13.87 18.04
N THR A 242 28.28 -13.92 19.36
CA THR A 242 29.53 -14.41 19.95
C THR A 242 29.70 -15.90 19.70
N ALA A 243 30.95 -16.39 19.76
CA ALA A 243 31.23 -17.82 19.57
C ALA A 243 30.43 -18.67 20.58
N GLY A 244 29.61 -19.59 20.06
CA GLY A 244 28.68 -20.42 20.85
C GLY A 244 27.27 -19.83 21.03
N GLY A 245 26.97 -18.69 20.42
CA GLY A 245 25.62 -18.14 20.35
C GLY A 245 24.69 -18.98 19.47
N THR A 246 23.42 -19.04 19.85
CA THR A 246 22.38 -19.74 19.08
C THR A 246 21.77 -18.79 18.04
N PRO A 247 21.79 -19.14 16.74
CA PRO A 247 21.11 -18.36 15.72
C PRO A 247 19.63 -18.18 16.00
N TYR A 248 19.10 -17.01 15.66
CA TYR A 248 17.68 -16.72 15.84
C TYR A 248 17.12 -15.86 14.71
N THR A 249 15.79 -15.89 14.61
CA THR A 249 15.02 -14.95 13.80
C THR A 249 13.87 -14.44 14.64
N SER A 250 13.73 -13.12 14.73
CA SER A 250 12.66 -12.44 15.48
C SER A 250 11.98 -11.42 14.58
N THR A 251 10.67 -11.27 14.72
CA THR A 251 9.89 -10.27 13.97
C THR A 251 9.30 -9.27 14.95
N ILE A 252 9.63 -8.01 14.77
CA ILE A 252 9.04 -6.87 15.46
C ILE A 252 7.98 -6.29 14.53
N THR A 253 6.72 -6.33 14.95
CA THR A 253 5.58 -5.80 14.18
C THR A 253 5.73 -4.31 13.92
N ALA A 254 5.34 -3.87 12.72
CA ALA A 254 5.26 -2.46 12.37
C ALA A 254 4.27 -1.69 13.27
N SER A 255 4.48 -0.38 13.43
CA SER A 255 3.61 0.47 14.23
C SER A 255 3.61 1.90 13.71
N GLY A 256 2.41 2.45 13.52
CA GLY A 256 2.20 3.74 12.89
C GLY A 256 2.80 3.80 11.49
N THR A 257 3.64 4.81 11.26
CA THR A 257 4.34 5.01 9.98
C THR A 257 5.73 4.36 9.97
N LEU A 258 6.11 3.65 11.05
CA LEU A 258 7.38 2.96 11.18
C LEU A 258 7.28 1.51 10.67
N SER A 259 8.25 1.11 9.85
CA SER A 259 8.41 -0.27 9.40
C SER A 259 8.60 -1.23 10.57
N GLY A 260 8.12 -2.46 10.40
CA GLY A 260 8.52 -3.59 11.23
C GLY A 260 9.97 -3.98 10.94
N THR A 261 10.52 -4.85 11.78
CA THR A 261 11.90 -5.33 11.68
C THR A 261 11.95 -6.85 11.74
N ILE A 262 12.74 -7.47 10.86
CA ILE A 262 13.17 -8.85 10.96
C ILE A 262 14.60 -8.84 11.49
N GLU A 263 14.79 -9.32 12.71
CA GLU A 263 16.11 -9.44 13.33
C GLU A 263 16.66 -10.86 13.15
N ILE A 264 17.89 -10.96 12.67
CA ILE A 264 18.59 -12.23 12.45
C ILE A 264 19.88 -12.23 13.25
N GLY A 265 20.02 -13.18 14.18
CA GLY A 265 21.28 -13.47 14.86
C GLY A 265 22.03 -14.56 14.10
N LEU A 266 23.24 -14.26 13.61
CA LEU A 266 24.10 -15.19 12.86
C LEU A 266 25.43 -15.43 13.57
#